data_AF-A0A2X2K3B0-F1
#
_entry.id   AF-A0A2X2K3B0-F1
#
_cell.length_a   1.000
_cell.length_b   1.000
_cell.length_c   1.000
_cell.angle_alpha   90.00
_cell.angle_beta   90.00
_cell.angle_gamma   90.00
#
_symmetry.space_group_name_H-M   'P 1'
#
loop_
_entity.id
_entity.type
_entity.pdbx_description
1 polymer ?
#
loop_
_entity_poly.entity_id
_entity_poly.type
_entity_poly.pdbx_seq_one_letter_code
_entity_poly.pdbx_strand_id
1 'polypeptide(L)'
;MLIKIFMYWRHYLKTMPDSPTSKLSQVIEQSGLAPEAWLECYLDRTLLPILKLFSNTGISLEAHVQNTLIELKDGIPEVCYVRDLEGICLSRTIATEKQLVPNVVAASSPVVYAHDEAWHRLKYYVVVNHLGHLVSTIGKATRNEVVLWKLVAHRLMTWKKRICE
;
A
#
# COMPACT_ATOMS: atom_id res chain seq x y z
N MET A 1 -16.38 19.62 -10.12
CA MET A 1 -16.87 18.23 -10.17
C MET A 1 -15.76 17.30 -9.73
N LEU A 2 -15.49 17.15 -8.43
CA LEU A 2 -14.50 16.20 -7.89
C LEU A 2 -14.78 15.98 -6.39
N ILE A 3 -15.95 15.43 -6.09
CA ILE A 3 -16.17 14.72 -4.83
C ILE A 3 -16.51 13.30 -5.26
N LYS A 4 -15.51 12.56 -5.74
CA LYS A 4 -15.56 11.11 -5.62
C LYS A 4 -15.55 10.87 -4.12
N ILE A 5 -16.66 10.41 -3.58
CA ILE A 5 -16.78 10.06 -2.16
C ILE A 5 -15.75 8.95 -1.95
N PHE A 6 -14.57 9.31 -1.47
CA PHE A 6 -13.57 8.38 -0.99
C PHE A 6 -14.15 7.73 0.25
N MET A 7 -14.92 6.66 0.07
CA MET A 7 -15.26 5.80 1.19
C MET A 7 -13.94 5.31 1.78
N TYR A 8 -13.75 5.53 3.08
CA TYR A 8 -12.61 5.07 3.86
C TYR A 8 -12.30 3.62 3.51
N TRP A 9 -11.17 3.37 2.84
CA TRP A 9 -10.78 2.05 2.34
C TRP A 9 -10.90 0.95 3.39
N ARG A 10 -10.55 1.26 4.64
CA ARG A 10 -10.74 0.39 5.81
C ARG A 10 -12.16 -0.20 5.96
N HIS A 11 -13.21 0.49 5.52
CA HIS A 11 -14.58 -0.04 5.59
C HIS A 11 -14.83 -1.18 4.61
N TYR A 12 -14.12 -1.21 3.47
CA TYR A 12 -14.20 -2.34 2.55
C TYR A 12 -13.69 -3.64 3.17
N LEU A 13 -12.74 -3.53 4.10
CA LEU A 13 -12.14 -4.68 4.77
C LEU A 13 -13.02 -5.28 5.87
N LYS A 14 -14.10 -4.61 6.25
CA LYS A 14 -15.01 -5.04 7.32
C LYS A 14 -16.14 -5.91 6.74
N THR A 15 -16.53 -6.92 7.50
CA THR A 15 -17.81 -7.61 7.33
C THR A 15 -18.85 -6.86 8.15
N MET A 16 -19.94 -6.42 7.50
CA MET A 16 -21.03 -5.73 8.19
C MET A 16 -21.95 -6.76 8.87
N PRO A 17 -22.65 -6.41 9.97
CA PRO A 17 -23.48 -7.37 10.72
C PRO A 17 -24.58 -8.06 9.91
N ASP A 18 -25.04 -7.40 8.85
CA ASP A 18 -26.11 -7.80 7.95
C ASP A 18 -25.60 -8.50 6.67
N SER A 19 -24.28 -8.64 6.50
CA SER A 19 -23.68 -9.25 5.31
C SER A 19 -22.80 -10.45 5.70
N PRO A 20 -22.93 -11.60 5.01
CA PRO A 20 -22.06 -12.76 5.25
C PRO A 20 -20.64 -12.52 4.74
N THR A 21 -20.43 -11.53 3.88
CA THR A 21 -19.14 -11.23 3.24
C THR A 21 -18.72 -9.78 3.45
N SER A 22 -17.42 -9.53 3.31
CA SER A 22 -16.87 -8.16 3.35
C SER A 22 -17.29 -7.37 2.11
N LYS A 23 -17.33 -6.05 2.22
CA LYS A 23 -17.59 -5.19 1.04
C LYS A 23 -16.46 -5.30 0.01
N LEU A 24 -15.23 -5.63 0.43
CA LEU A 24 -14.14 -5.98 -0.48
C LEU A 24 -14.48 -7.21 -1.32
N SER A 25 -15.05 -8.26 -0.72
CA SER A 25 -15.45 -9.46 -1.46
C SER A 25 -16.47 -9.13 -2.56
N GLN A 26 -17.44 -8.26 -2.27
CA GLN A 26 -18.41 -7.77 -3.24
C GLN A 26 -17.76 -6.97 -4.38
N VAL A 27 -16.76 -6.15 -4.07
CA VAL A 27 -15.97 -5.41 -5.07
C VAL A 27 -15.17 -6.35 -5.98
N ILE A 28 -14.53 -7.37 -5.40
CA ILE A 28 -13.77 -8.36 -6.17
C ILE A 28 -14.73 -9.13 -7.09
N GLU A 29 -15.89 -9.54 -6.60
CA GLU A 29 -16.92 -10.21 -7.41
C GLU A 29 -17.41 -9.31 -8.55
N GLN A 30 -17.71 -8.04 -8.27
CA GLN A 30 -18.12 -7.06 -9.28
C GLN A 30 -17.06 -6.88 -10.39
N SER A 31 -15.78 -7.00 -10.05
CA SER A 31 -14.69 -6.87 -11.02
C SER A 31 -14.60 -8.00 -12.05
N GLY A 32 -15.25 -9.14 -11.78
CA GLY A 32 -15.12 -10.35 -12.60
C GLY A 32 -13.74 -11.02 -12.55
N LEU A 33 -12.81 -10.51 -11.74
CA LEU A 33 -11.47 -11.08 -11.57
C LEU A 33 -11.46 -12.17 -10.49
N ALA A 34 -10.58 -13.16 -10.67
CA ALA A 34 -10.19 -14.03 -9.57
C ALA A 34 -9.54 -13.20 -8.43
N PRO A 35 -9.73 -13.56 -7.16
CA PRO A 35 -9.15 -12.82 -6.03
C PRO A 35 -7.64 -12.61 -6.10
N GLU A 36 -6.90 -13.59 -6.63
CA GLU A 36 -5.47 -13.51 -6.89
C GLU A 36 -5.14 -12.44 -7.93
N ALA A 37 -5.84 -12.45 -9.07
CA ALA A 37 -5.65 -11.45 -10.13
C ALA A 37 -6.02 -10.04 -9.66
N TRP A 38 -7.08 -9.92 -8.86
CA TRP A 38 -7.45 -8.66 -8.23
C TRP A 38 -6.36 -8.16 -7.27
N LEU A 39 -5.79 -9.05 -6.46
CA LEU A 39 -4.70 -8.71 -5.54
C LEU A 39 -3.44 -8.29 -6.32
N GLU A 40 -3.14 -8.88 -7.47
CA GLU A 40 -2.05 -8.42 -8.33
C GLU A 40 -2.28 -6.98 -8.81
N CYS A 41 -3.47 -6.67 -9.34
CA CYS A 41 -3.83 -5.30 -9.73
C CYS A 41 -3.69 -4.33 -8.55
N TYR A 42 -4.11 -4.75 -7.36
CA TYR A 42 -3.98 -3.95 -6.15
C TYR A 42 -2.52 -3.61 -5.82
N LEU A 43 -1.64 -4.62 -5.81
CA LEU A 43 -0.22 -4.45 -5.49
C LEU A 43 0.49 -3.52 -6.48
N ASP A 44 0.11 -3.59 -7.77
CA ASP A 44 0.66 -2.76 -8.83
C ASP A 44 0.28 -1.29 -8.69
N ARG A 45 -0.84 -0.99 -8.04
CA ARG A 45 -1.27 0.40 -7.75
C ARG A 45 -0.84 0.89 -6.37
N THR A 46 -0.43 0.01 -5.47
CA THR A 46 -0.14 0.36 -4.06
C THR A 46 1.30 0.05 -3.67
N LEU A 47 1.60 -1.19 -3.34
CA LEU A 47 2.86 -1.62 -2.75
C LEU A 47 4.07 -1.27 -3.62
N LEU A 48 4.02 -1.60 -4.92
CA LEU A 48 5.18 -1.43 -5.79
C LEU A 48 5.51 0.06 -6.03
N PRO A 49 4.54 0.95 -6.34
CA PRO A 49 4.80 2.39 -6.38
C PRO A 49 5.33 2.97 -5.07
N ILE A 50 4.81 2.53 -3.91
CA ILE A 50 5.28 3.01 -2.60
C ILE A 50 6.74 2.60 -2.35
N LEU A 51 7.11 1.35 -2.66
CA LEU A 51 8.49 0.89 -2.53
C LEU A 51 9.42 1.61 -3.50
N LYS A 52 8.97 1.88 -4.73
CA LYS A 52 9.71 2.67 -5.73
C LYS A 52 9.94 4.11 -5.25
N LEU A 53 8.94 4.72 -4.63
CA LEU A 53 9.07 6.06 -4.05
C LEU A 53 10.16 6.05 -2.97
N PHE A 54 10.09 5.11 -2.03
CA PHE A 54 11.09 4.99 -0.97
C PHE A 54 12.50 4.76 -1.52
N SER A 55 12.68 3.84 -2.49
CA SER A 55 14.01 3.58 -3.06
C SER A 55 14.59 4.78 -3.81
N ASN A 56 13.73 5.58 -4.46
CA ASN A 56 14.18 6.68 -5.32
C ASN A 56 14.36 8.00 -4.59
N THR A 57 13.77 8.15 -3.40
CA THR A 57 13.73 9.44 -2.68
C THR A 57 14.03 9.32 -1.18
N GLY A 58 13.92 8.13 -0.61
CA GLY A 58 13.95 7.93 0.83
C GLY A 58 12.64 8.26 1.54
N ILE A 59 11.59 8.68 0.82
CA ILE A 59 10.28 8.98 1.39
C ILE A 59 9.59 7.70 1.85
N SER A 60 9.36 7.60 3.15
CA SER A 60 8.59 6.57 3.83
C SER A 60 7.21 7.12 4.16
N LEU A 61 6.19 6.55 3.50
CA LEU A 61 4.79 6.92 3.70
C LEU A 61 4.16 6.13 4.84
N GLU A 62 3.32 6.79 5.64
CA GLU A 62 2.38 6.14 6.56
C GLU A 62 1.15 5.60 5.79
N ALA A 63 1.40 4.75 4.79
CA ALA A 63 0.36 4.24 3.89
C ALA A 63 -0.38 3.02 4.48
N HIS A 64 -0.88 3.14 5.71
CA HIS A 64 -1.75 2.13 6.32
C HIS A 64 -3.21 2.24 5.80
N VAL A 65 -4.10 1.29 6.12
CA VAL A 65 -5.47 1.24 5.55
C VAL A 65 -6.33 2.50 5.77
N GLN A 66 -6.06 3.29 6.80
CA GLN A 66 -6.79 4.54 7.07
C GLN A 66 -6.27 5.73 6.26
N ASN A 67 -5.00 5.69 5.85
CA ASN A 67 -4.32 6.74 5.10
C ASN A 67 -4.18 6.40 3.62
N THR A 68 -4.71 5.26 3.20
CA THR A 68 -4.75 4.82 1.81
C THR A 68 -6.19 4.88 1.29
N LEU A 69 -6.38 5.48 0.13
CA LEU A 69 -7.64 5.56 -0.59
C LEU A 69 -7.45 4.93 -1.97
N ILE A 70 -8.37 4.07 -2.37
CA ILE A 70 -8.29 3.32 -3.62
C ILE A 70 -9.45 3.74 -4.50
N GLU A 71 -9.13 4.30 -5.65
CA GLU A 71 -10.09 4.48 -6.72
C GLU A 71 -10.32 3.14 -7.41
N LEU A 72 -11.60 2.79 -7.54
CA LEU A 72 -12.05 1.60 -8.22
C LEU A 72 -12.77 1.99 -9.50
N LYS A 73 -12.47 1.29 -10.59
CA LYS A 73 -13.21 1.35 -11.85
C LYS A 73 -13.72 -0.04 -12.15
N ASP A 74 -15.04 -0.19 -12.20
CA ASP A 74 -15.70 -1.50 -12.38
C ASP A 74 -15.18 -2.56 -11.37
N GLY A 75 -14.96 -2.15 -10.12
CA GLY A 75 -14.44 -3.02 -9.06
C GLY A 75 -12.92 -3.27 -9.11
N ILE A 76 -12.21 -2.80 -10.14
CA ILE A 76 -10.76 -2.99 -10.30
C ILE A 76 -9.99 -1.78 -9.74
N PRO A 77 -8.90 -1.97 -8.96
CA PRO A 77 -8.05 -0.88 -8.49
C PRO A 77 -7.37 -0.13 -9.64
N GLU A 78 -7.65 1.17 -9.78
CA GLU A 78 -7.10 2.01 -10.85
C GLU A 78 -6.05 2.99 -10.31
N VAL A 79 -6.35 3.67 -9.20
CA VAL A 79 -5.46 4.68 -8.59
C VAL A 79 -5.39 4.50 -7.08
N CYS A 80 -4.19 4.64 -6.53
CA CYS A 80 -3.97 4.75 -5.09
C CYS A 80 -3.63 6.19 -4.73
N TYR A 81 -4.35 6.74 -3.75
CA TYR A 81 -4.04 8.01 -3.11
C TYR A 81 -3.61 7.75 -1.67
N VAL A 82 -2.53 8.39 -1.25
CA VAL A 82 -2.13 8.43 0.16
C VAL A 82 -2.49 9.81 0.71
N ARG A 83 -3.23 9.83 1.81
CA ARG A 83 -3.65 11.03 2.56
C ARG A 83 -2.90 11.09 3.88
N ASP A 84 -3.06 12.21 4.57
CA ASP A 84 -2.53 12.42 5.91
C ASP A 84 -1.01 12.21 5.97
N LEU A 85 -0.30 13.26 5.54
CA LEU A 85 1.16 13.22 5.37
C LEU A 85 1.91 13.66 6.64
N GLU A 86 1.23 13.82 7.78
CA GLU A 86 1.87 14.24 9.03
C GLU A 86 2.88 13.19 9.52
N GLY A 87 2.59 11.90 9.34
CA GLY A 87 3.47 10.80 9.73
C GLY A 87 4.55 10.41 8.71
N ILE A 88 4.73 11.19 7.63
CA ILE A 88 5.77 10.95 6.62
C ILE A 88 7.17 11.09 7.22
N CYS A 89 8.09 10.21 6.81
CA CYS A 89 9.50 10.38 7.17
C CYS A 89 10.44 10.16 5.99
N LEU A 90 11.63 10.75 6.06
CA LEU A 90 12.71 10.63 5.08
C LEU A 90 13.84 9.80 5.66
N SER A 91 14.29 8.80 4.92
CA SER A 91 15.57 8.14 5.18
C SER A 91 16.71 9.12 4.91
N ARG A 92 17.46 9.50 5.95
CA ARG A 92 18.64 10.39 5.82
C ARG A 92 19.62 9.89 4.78
N THR A 93 19.92 8.59 4.76
CA THR A 93 20.86 7.97 3.82
C THR A 93 20.43 8.17 2.37
N ILE A 94 19.22 7.72 2.02
CA ILE A 94 18.73 7.79 0.63
C ILE A 94 18.47 9.25 0.25
N ALA A 95 17.83 10.04 1.11
CA ALA A 95 17.49 11.42 0.79
C ALA A 95 18.73 12.32 0.61
N THR A 96 19.83 12.04 1.32
CA THR A 96 21.11 12.74 1.10
C THR A 96 21.74 12.30 -0.23
N GLU A 97 21.78 11.01 -0.53
CA GLU A 97 22.28 10.48 -1.81
C GLU A 97 21.52 11.07 -3.01
N LYS A 98 20.20 11.21 -2.87
CA LYS A 98 19.31 11.78 -3.88
C LYS A 98 19.20 13.30 -3.80
N GLN A 99 20.05 13.94 -3.01
CA GLN A 99 20.17 15.40 -2.88
C GLN A 99 18.87 16.12 -2.46
N LEU A 100 17.93 15.43 -1.83
CA LEU A 100 16.74 16.04 -1.22
C LEU A 100 17.08 16.67 0.13
N VAL A 101 18.04 16.09 0.85
CA VAL A 101 18.63 16.67 2.06
C VAL A 101 20.06 17.11 1.73
N PRO A 102 20.46 18.38 1.96
CA PRO A 102 19.67 19.46 2.58
C PRO A 102 18.87 20.33 1.60
N ASN A 103 18.92 20.06 0.29
CA ASN A 103 18.51 21.05 -0.74
C ASN A 103 17.01 21.33 -0.79
N VAL A 104 16.17 20.35 -0.44
CA VAL A 104 14.70 20.47 -0.39
C VAL A 104 14.22 20.50 1.06
N VAL A 105 14.81 19.66 1.91
CA VAL A 105 14.49 19.57 3.34
C VAL A 105 15.76 19.73 4.15
N ALA A 106 15.75 20.65 5.12
CA ALA A 106 16.88 20.85 6.02
C ALA A 106 17.28 19.56 6.75
N ALA A 107 18.58 19.31 6.91
CA ALA A 107 19.09 18.11 7.58
C ALA A 107 18.70 17.99 9.07
N SER A 108 18.31 19.12 9.68
CA SER A 108 17.79 19.24 11.05
C SER A 108 16.27 19.09 11.15
N SER A 109 15.58 18.95 10.02
CA SER A 109 14.12 18.81 9.99
C SER A 109 13.68 17.54 10.76
N PRO A 110 12.60 17.61 11.54
CA PRO A 110 12.09 16.47 12.31
C PRO A 110 11.61 15.32 11.40
N VAL A 111 11.38 15.57 10.11
CA VAL A 111 11.02 14.51 9.16
C VAL A 111 12.23 13.68 8.68
N VAL A 112 13.47 14.02 9.06
CA VAL A 112 14.68 13.32 8.60
C VAL A 112 15.18 12.32 9.64
N TYR A 113 14.91 11.05 9.38
CA TYR A 113 15.17 9.93 10.27
C TYR A 113 16.38 9.10 9.86
N ALA A 114 16.88 8.27 10.78
CA ALA A 114 17.81 7.22 10.43
C ALA A 114 17.19 6.26 9.40
N HIS A 115 18.01 5.67 8.53
CA HIS A 115 17.52 4.85 7.42
C HIS A 115 16.76 3.61 7.89
N ASP A 116 17.29 2.91 8.88
CA ASP A 116 16.70 1.73 9.49
C ASP A 116 15.35 2.03 10.14
N GLU A 117 15.21 3.18 10.81
CA GLU A 117 13.95 3.63 11.40
C GLU A 117 12.92 3.96 10.32
N ALA A 118 13.27 4.75 9.32
CA ALA A 118 12.38 5.07 8.19
C ALA A 118 11.92 3.80 7.45
N TRP A 119 12.83 2.85 7.26
CA TRP A 119 12.54 1.56 6.64
C TRP A 119 11.66 0.66 7.51
N HIS A 120 11.91 0.62 8.82
CA HIS A 120 11.10 -0.13 9.77
C HIS A 120 9.65 0.36 9.76
N ARG A 121 9.45 1.68 9.87
CA ARG A 121 8.13 2.31 9.82
C ARG A 121 7.39 1.97 8.53
N LEU A 122 8.06 2.10 7.38
CA LEU A 122 7.46 1.78 6.09
C LEU A 122 6.94 0.34 6.06
N LYS A 123 7.80 -0.64 6.41
CA LYS A 123 7.44 -2.05 6.44
C LYS A 123 6.25 -2.32 7.36
N TYR A 124 6.25 -1.73 8.54
CA TYR A 124 5.15 -1.90 9.49
C TYR A 124 3.83 -1.39 8.91
N TYR A 125 3.81 -0.18 8.34
CA TYR A 125 2.60 0.39 7.76
C TYR A 125 2.08 -0.38 6.56
N VAL A 126 2.95 -0.71 5.59
CA VAL A 126 2.51 -1.33 4.34
C VAL A 126 2.32 -2.84 4.45
N VAL A 127 3.15 -3.56 5.19
CA VAL A 127 3.06 -5.02 5.28
C VAL A 127 2.09 -5.43 6.38
N VAL A 128 2.33 -4.96 7.60
CA VAL A 128 1.57 -5.41 8.77
C VAL A 128 0.20 -4.73 8.83
N ASN A 129 0.19 -3.39 8.87
CA ASN A 129 -1.01 -2.62 9.14
C ASN A 129 -1.90 -2.39 7.89
N HIS A 130 -1.40 -2.77 6.72
CA HIS A 130 -2.11 -2.67 5.45
C HIS A 130 -2.34 -4.03 4.80
N LEU A 131 -1.30 -4.64 4.23
CA LEU A 131 -1.46 -5.91 3.52
C LEU A 131 -1.94 -7.03 4.43
N GLY A 132 -1.55 -7.04 5.72
CA GLY A 132 -2.07 -7.98 6.72
C GLY A 132 -3.59 -7.99 6.79
N HIS A 133 -4.21 -6.81 6.85
CA HIS A 133 -5.67 -6.69 6.87
C HIS A 133 -6.28 -7.07 5.52
N LEU A 134 -5.71 -6.59 4.41
CA LEU A 134 -6.23 -6.87 3.07
C LEU A 134 -6.21 -8.37 2.75
N VAL A 135 -5.04 -8.99 2.91
CA VAL A 135 -4.81 -10.40 2.59
C VAL A 135 -5.63 -11.30 3.52
N SER A 136 -5.73 -10.97 4.81
CA SER A 136 -6.60 -11.71 5.72
C SER A 136 -8.08 -11.60 5.33
N THR A 137 -8.56 -10.43 4.91
CA THR A 137 -9.95 -10.27 4.45
C THR A 137 -10.24 -11.09 3.20
N ILE A 138 -9.36 -11.05 2.18
CA ILE A 138 -9.52 -11.88 0.97
C ILE A 138 -9.41 -13.37 1.34
N GLY A 139 -8.42 -13.72 2.17
CA GLY A 139 -8.15 -15.09 2.63
C GLY A 139 -9.32 -15.72 3.40
N LYS A 140 -10.09 -14.93 4.16
CA LYS A 140 -11.34 -15.42 4.80
C LYS A 140 -12.40 -15.83 3.78
N ALA A 141 -12.53 -15.10 2.67
CA ALA A 141 -13.49 -15.42 1.61
C ALA A 141 -13.04 -16.61 0.76
N THR A 142 -11.73 -16.73 0.49
CA THR A 142 -11.18 -17.80 -0.37
C THR A 142 -10.72 -19.05 0.39
N ARG A 143 -10.62 -18.96 1.73
CA ARG A 143 -9.95 -19.93 2.61
C ARG A 143 -8.50 -20.25 2.22
N ASN A 144 -7.80 -19.30 1.59
CA ASN A 144 -6.47 -19.56 1.04
C ASN A 144 -5.46 -18.42 1.27
N GLU A 145 -5.36 -17.93 2.50
CA GLU A 145 -4.49 -16.82 2.86
C GLU A 145 -3.00 -17.08 2.54
N VAL A 146 -2.54 -18.33 2.70
CA VAL A 146 -1.15 -18.73 2.42
C VAL A 146 -0.79 -18.53 0.94
N VAL A 147 -1.70 -18.85 0.02
CA VAL A 147 -1.47 -18.66 -1.42
C VAL A 147 -1.40 -17.17 -1.75
N LEU A 148 -2.23 -16.34 -1.13
CA LEU A 148 -2.21 -14.89 -1.32
C LEU A 148 -0.88 -14.27 -0.83
N TRP A 149 -0.34 -14.71 0.31
CA TRP A 149 0.98 -14.25 0.77
C TRP A 149 2.13 -14.72 -0.14
N LYS A 150 2.05 -15.96 -0.68
CA LYS A 150 3.01 -16.43 -1.69
C LYS A 150 2.95 -15.57 -2.95
N LEU A 151 1.76 -15.16 -3.37
CA LEU A 151 1.57 -14.23 -4.48
C LEU A 151 2.22 -12.87 -4.19
N VAL A 152 1.96 -12.27 -3.02
CA VAL A 152 2.61 -11.01 -2.60
C VAL A 152 4.14 -11.11 -2.67
N ALA A 153 4.70 -12.19 -2.10
CA ALA A 153 6.14 -12.44 -2.12
C ALA A 153 6.67 -12.61 -3.56
N HIS A 154 5.96 -13.36 -4.40
CA HIS A 154 6.32 -13.54 -5.81
C HIS A 154 6.32 -12.21 -6.57
N ARG A 155 5.28 -11.38 -6.40
CA ARG A 155 5.19 -10.04 -7.01
C ARG A 155 6.36 -9.16 -6.61
N LEU A 156 6.72 -9.15 -5.32
CA LEU A 156 7.88 -8.39 -4.82
C LEU A 156 9.20 -8.85 -5.43
N MET A 157 9.42 -10.17 -5.51
CA MET A 157 10.65 -10.73 -6.08
C MET A 157 10.77 -10.44 -7.59
N THR A 158 9.66 -10.54 -8.32
CA THR A 158 9.62 -10.20 -9.75
C THR A 158 9.82 -8.72 -9.98
N TRP A 159 9.22 -7.85 -9.16
CA TRP A 159 9.44 -6.41 -9.22
C TRP A 159 10.91 -6.04 -8.94
N LYS A 160 11.52 -6.65 -7.91
CA LYS A 160 12.93 -6.43 -7.56
C LYS A 160 13.87 -6.72 -8.73
N LYS A 161 13.65 -7.81 -9.48
CA LYS A 161 14.47 -8.15 -10.65
C LYS A 161 14.42 -7.04 -11.71
N ARG A 162 13.23 -6.54 -12.02
CA ARG A 162 13.01 -5.50 -13.04
C ARG A 162 13.62 -4.13 -12.73
N ILE A 163 13.92 -3.84 -11.46
CA ILE A 163 14.53 -2.56 -11.06
C ILE A 163 16.03 -2.68 -10.81
N CYS A 164 16.56 -3.91 -10.75
CA CYS A 164 18.00 -4.17 -10.60
C CYS A 164 18.68 -4.51 -11.95
N GLU A 165 17.88 -4.78 -12.98
CA GLU A 165 18.28 -4.80 -14.40
C GLU A 165 18.22 -3.38 -14.99
#